data_AF-A0A414IFR2-F1
#
_entry.id   AF-A0A414IFR2-F1
#
_cell.length_a   1.000
_cell.length_b   1.000
_cell.length_c   1.000
_cell.angle_alpha   90.00
_cell.angle_beta   90.00
_cell.angle_gamma   90.00
#
_symmetry.space_group_name_H-M   'P 1'
#
loop_
_entity.id
_entity.type
_entity.pdbx_description
1 polymer ?
#
loop_
_entity_poly.entity_id
_entity_poly.type
_entity_poly.pdbx_seq_one_letter_code
_entity_poly.pdbx_strand_id
1 'polypeptide(L)'
;MKSTRKSAGKMTKVVFRRYPDGQVIALFPDIPWSGRWGETTSYMHVGQHGSADYSHVIATTKPATGKEYAGLLDELRQSGYDNIKIVKRAKIQNYEQR
;
A
#
# COMPACT_ATOMS: atom_id res chain seq x y z
N MET A 1 4.77 5.30 25.85
CA MET A 1 4.99 4.87 24.46
C MET A 1 5.07 6.07 23.53
N LYS A 2 6.18 6.24 22.78
CA LYS A 2 6.31 7.33 21.79
C LYS A 2 5.50 6.96 20.54
N SER A 3 4.22 7.32 20.53
CA SER A 3 3.40 7.29 19.32
C SER A 3 3.91 8.38 18.39
N THR A 4 4.81 8.03 17.47
CA THR A 4 5.26 8.93 16.39
C THR A 4 4.11 9.18 15.41
N ARG A 5 3.15 10.02 15.81
CA ARG A 5 2.20 10.67 14.89
C ARG A 5 2.96 11.73 14.09
N LYS A 6 3.88 11.29 13.23
CA LYS A 6 4.56 12.17 12.26
C LYS A 6 3.96 11.91 10.89
N SER A 7 2.82 12.54 10.61
CA SER A 7 2.40 12.94 9.26
C SER A 7 1.19 13.86 9.37
N ALA A 8 1.40 15.04 9.96
CA ALA A 8 0.52 16.16 9.72
C ALA A 8 0.58 16.49 8.21
N GLY A 9 -0.52 16.26 7.47
CA GLY A 9 -0.73 16.75 6.10
C GLY A 9 -0.18 15.93 4.93
N LYS A 10 0.54 14.82 5.13
CA LYS A 10 0.97 13.97 4.00
C LYS A 10 -0.09 12.90 3.69
N MET A 11 -0.90 13.16 2.66
CA MET A 11 -1.75 12.14 2.03
C MET A 11 -0.95 10.87 1.79
N THR A 12 -1.33 9.77 2.43
CA THR A 12 -0.67 8.48 2.26
C THR A 12 -1.17 7.87 0.96
N LYS A 13 -0.29 7.72 -0.04
CA LYS A 13 -0.69 7.06 -1.27
C LYS A 13 -0.81 5.57 -1.01
N VAL A 14 -1.95 5.02 -1.41
CA VAL A 14 -2.21 3.58 -1.35
C VAL A 14 -2.55 3.10 -2.75
N VAL A 15 -1.88 2.03 -3.15
CA VAL A 15 -2.12 1.36 -4.42
C VAL A 15 -2.82 0.05 -4.13
N PHE A 16 -4.11 -0.02 -4.49
CA PHE A 16 -4.85 -1.26 -4.39
C PHE A 16 -4.65 -2.11 -5.64
N ARG A 17 -4.28 -3.36 -5.43
CA ARG A 17 -4.15 -4.36 -6.48
C ARG A 17 -4.97 -5.58 -6.14
N ARG A 18 -5.49 -6.23 -7.16
CA ARG A 18 -6.22 -7.48 -7.06
C ARG A 18 -5.40 -8.59 -7.72
N TYR A 19 -5.17 -9.66 -6.97
CA TYR A 19 -4.58 -10.88 -7.48
C TYR A 19 -5.57 -11.66 -8.36
N PRO A 20 -5.09 -12.51 -9.27
CA PRO A 20 -5.95 -13.34 -10.12
C PRO A 20 -6.88 -14.26 -9.32
N ASP A 21 -6.49 -14.68 -8.12
CA ASP A 21 -7.33 -15.46 -7.19
C ASP A 21 -8.48 -14.66 -6.57
N GLY A 22 -8.45 -13.32 -6.66
CA GLY A 22 -9.50 -12.44 -6.14
C GLY A 22 -9.14 -11.69 -4.87
N GLN A 23 -8.00 -11.99 -4.23
CA GLN A 23 -7.52 -11.25 -3.07
C GLN A 23 -7.09 -9.83 -3.46
N VAL A 24 -7.28 -8.89 -2.53
CA VAL A 24 -6.89 -7.49 -2.70
C VAL A 24 -5.74 -7.17 -1.75
N ILE A 25 -4.75 -6.44 -2.26
CA ILE A 25 -3.59 -5.96 -1.52
C ILE A 25 -3.48 -4.44 -1.66
N ALA A 26 -3.26 -3.76 -0.54
CA ALA A 26 -2.92 -2.35 -0.43
C ALA A 26 -1.40 -2.21 -0.29
N LEU A 27 -0.78 -1.55 -1.25
CA LEU A 27 0.66 -1.22 -1.23
C LEU A 27 0.84 0.24 -0.82
N PHE A 28 1.86 0.51 -0.01
CA PHE A 28 2.20 1.84 0.50
C PHE A 28 3.52 2.35 -0.08
N PRO A 29 3.54 2.81 -1.34
CA PRO A 29 4.77 3.22 -2.03
C PRO A 29 5.54 4.35 -1.35
N ASP A 30 4.88 5.17 -0.52
CA ASP A 30 5.52 6.22 0.29
C ASP A 30 6.15 5.69 1.60
N ILE A 31 5.88 4.44 1.98
CA ILE A 31 6.35 3.81 3.22
C ILE A 31 7.24 2.59 2.90
N PRO A 32 8.57 2.75 2.95
CA PRO A 32 9.50 1.62 2.81
C PRO A 32 9.41 0.71 4.05
N TRP A 33 9.50 -0.61 3.84
CA TRP A 33 9.46 -1.57 4.96
C TRP A 33 10.80 -1.65 5.72
N SER A 34 11.89 -1.92 4.99
CA SER A 34 13.22 -2.16 5.57
C SER A 34 14.29 -1.16 5.08
N GLY A 35 13.92 -0.18 4.26
CA GLY A 35 14.89 0.65 3.53
C GLY A 35 15.62 -0.10 2.41
N ARG A 36 15.26 -1.37 2.17
CA ARG A 36 15.74 -2.17 1.04
C ARG A 36 15.00 -1.74 -0.23
N TRP A 37 15.70 -1.80 -1.35
CA TRP A 37 15.23 -1.34 -2.65
C TRP A 37 14.03 -2.16 -3.14
N GLY A 38 12.99 -1.52 -3.67
CA GLY A 38 11.80 -2.17 -4.23
C GLY A 38 10.80 -2.71 -3.20
N GLU A 39 11.20 -2.86 -1.94
CA GLU A 39 10.36 -3.33 -0.85
C GLU A 39 9.49 -2.21 -0.28
N THR A 40 8.18 -2.40 -0.34
CA THR A 40 7.19 -1.49 0.22
C THR A 40 6.39 -2.18 1.31
N THR A 41 5.84 -1.38 2.22
CA THR A 41 4.86 -1.89 3.17
C THR A 41 3.62 -2.30 2.39
N SER A 42 3.09 -3.48 2.69
CA SER A 42 1.86 -4.00 2.12
C SER A 42 0.89 -4.46 3.20
N TYR A 43 -0.40 -4.39 2.88
CA TYR A 43 -1.52 -4.76 3.74
C TYR A 43 -2.53 -5.51 2.88
N MET A 44 -2.92 -6.74 3.25
CA MET A 44 -3.96 -7.49 2.51
C MET A 44 -5.31 -7.52 3.22
N HIS A 45 -5.34 -7.97 4.47
CA HIS A 45 -6.52 -8.02 5.34
C HIS A 45 -6.04 -8.07 6.80
N VAL A 46 -6.92 -7.79 7.78
CA VAL A 46 -6.61 -7.76 9.23
C VAL A 46 -5.48 -8.72 9.62
N GLY A 47 -4.34 -8.16 10.02
CA GLY A 47 -3.19 -8.91 10.56
C GLY A 47 -2.14 -9.38 9.54
N GLN A 48 -2.38 -9.24 8.23
CA GLN A 48 -1.42 -9.60 7.19
C GLN A 48 -0.68 -8.37 6.66
N HIS A 49 0.27 -7.87 7.47
CA HIS A 49 1.26 -6.88 7.03
C HIS A 49 2.58 -7.55 6.69
N GLY A 50 3.20 -7.11 5.60
CA GLY A 50 4.52 -7.60 5.25
C GLY A 50 5.24 -6.72 4.25
N SER A 51 6.50 -7.08 4.01
CA SER A 51 7.28 -6.57 2.89
C SER A 51 6.72 -7.16 1.59
N ALA A 52 6.41 -6.31 0.62
CA ALA A 52 6.09 -6.74 -0.73
C ALA A 52 6.99 -6.04 -1.74
N ASP A 53 7.41 -6.77 -2.76
CA ASP A 53 8.09 -6.19 -3.91
C ASP A 53 7.06 -5.48 -4.78
N TYR A 54 7.08 -4.15 -4.77
CA TYR A 54 6.09 -3.35 -5.48
C TYR A 54 6.10 -3.64 -6.99
N SER A 55 7.28 -3.78 -7.60
CA SER A 55 7.40 -4.01 -9.04
C SER A 55 6.83 -5.37 -9.42
N HIS A 56 7.15 -6.40 -8.65
CA HIS A 56 6.63 -7.75 -8.86
C HIS A 56 5.12 -7.81 -8.68
N VAL A 57 4.58 -7.20 -7.60
CA VAL A 57 3.14 -7.16 -7.36
C VAL A 57 2.45 -6.40 -8.48
N ILE A 58 2.92 -5.22 -8.89
CA ILE A 58 2.32 -4.47 -10.01
C ILE A 58 2.33 -5.28 -11.31
N ALA A 59 3.38 -6.06 -11.58
CA ALA A 59 3.49 -6.86 -12.80
C ALA A 59 2.57 -8.09 -12.80
N THR A 60 2.34 -8.71 -11.64
CA THR A 60 1.56 -9.94 -11.49
C THR A 60 0.08 -9.72 -11.17
N THR A 61 -0.27 -8.52 -10.70
CA THR A 61 -1.62 -8.17 -10.26
C THR A 61 -2.28 -7.12 -11.15
N LYS A 62 -3.62 -7.07 -11.09
CA LYS A 62 -4.42 -6.06 -11.80
C LYS A 62 -4.81 -4.92 -10.85
N PRO A 63 -5.04 -3.70 -11.36
CA PRO A 63 -5.56 -2.61 -10.54
C PRO A 63 -6.94 -2.99 -9.99
N ALA A 64 -7.11 -2.91 -8.68
CA ALA A 64 -8.39 -3.18 -8.04
C ALA A 64 -9.41 -2.08 -8.35
N THR A 65 -10.66 -2.47 -8.52
CA THR A 65 -11.80 -1.58 -8.71
C THR A 65 -12.33 -1.08 -7.37
N GLY A 66 -13.07 0.04 -7.39
CA GLY A 66 -13.66 0.66 -6.22
C GLY A 66 -14.44 -0.29 -5.30
N LYS A 67 -15.13 -1.26 -5.90
CA LYS A 67 -15.93 -2.24 -5.16
C LYS A 67 -15.07 -3.31 -4.48
N GLU A 68 -13.95 -3.69 -5.09
CA GLU A 68 -13.08 -4.76 -4.58
C GLU A 68 -12.27 -4.30 -3.37
N TYR A 69 -11.71 -3.10 -3.42
CA TYR A 69 -10.96 -2.55 -2.29
C TYR A 69 -11.82 -1.85 -1.25
N ALA A 70 -13.14 -1.76 -1.43
CA ALA A 70 -14.03 -1.03 -0.51
C ALA A 70 -13.93 -1.58 0.92
N GLY A 71 -13.93 -2.91 1.08
CA GLY A 71 -13.77 -3.55 2.39
C GLY A 71 -12.41 -3.22 3.02
N LEU A 72 -11.34 -3.38 2.24
CA LEU A 72 -9.98 -3.10 2.71
C LEU A 72 -9.76 -1.62 3.06
N LEU A 73 -10.37 -0.72 2.30
CA LEU A 73 -10.34 0.71 2.58
C LEU A 73 -11.05 1.05 3.89
N ASP A 74 -12.16 0.38 4.18
CA ASP A 74 -12.88 0.54 5.44
C ASP A 74 -12.04 0.05 6.62
N GLU A 75 -11.40 -1.11 6.50
CA GLU A 75 -10.45 -1.63 7.49
C GLU A 75 -9.30 -0.63 7.76
N LEU A 76 -8.72 -0.05 6.71
CA LEU A 76 -7.65 0.95 6.85
C LEU A 76 -8.14 2.22 7.56
N ARG A 77 -9.35 2.69 7.24
CA ARG A 77 -9.98 3.82 7.93
C ARG A 77 -10.21 3.52 9.40
N GLN A 78 -10.74 2.33 9.72
CA GLN A 78 -10.92 1.89 11.11
C GLN A 78 -9.59 1.78 11.86
N SER A 79 -8.50 1.42 11.18
CA SER A 79 -7.15 1.40 11.75
C SER A 79 -6.56 2.79 12.03
N GLY A 80 -7.23 3.87 11.63
CA GLY A 80 -6.78 5.25 11.85
C GLY A 80 -6.05 5.90 10.67
N TYR A 81 -6.17 5.32 9.46
CA TYR A 81 -5.69 5.95 8.23
C TYR A 81 -6.81 6.82 7.60
N ASP A 82 -7.04 8.01 8.16
CA ASP A 82 -8.08 8.92 7.65
C ASP A 82 -7.69 9.62 6.32
N ASN A 83 -6.40 9.82 6.06
CA ASN A 83 -5.88 10.59 4.94
C ASN A 83 -5.23 9.73 3.84
N ILE A 84 -6.00 8.80 3.27
CA ILE A 84 -5.54 7.91 2.19
C ILE A 84 -5.84 8.51 0.82
N LYS A 85 -4.84 8.53 -0.06
CA LYS A 85 -4.99 8.82 -1.49
C LYS A 85 -4.87 7.55 -2.31
N ILE A 86 -5.98 7.12 -2.88
CA ILE A 86 -6.02 5.93 -3.73
C ILE A 86 -5.45 6.27 -5.10
N VAL A 87 -4.40 5.55 -5.52
CA VAL A 87 -3.80 5.71 -6.85
C VAL A 87 -3.65 4.35 -7.54
N LYS A 88 -3.86 4.30 -8.86
CA LYS A 88 -3.77 3.04 -9.63
C LYS A 88 -2.32 2.54 -9.78
N ARG A 89 -1.38 3.47 -9.73
CA ARG A 89 0.06 3.25 -9.81
C ARG A 89 0.75 4.47 -9.18
N ALA A 90 1.74 4.21 -8.34
CA ALA A 90 2.72 5.18 -7.91
C ALA A 90 4.09 4.88 -8.54
N LYS A 91 4.92 5.91 -8.71
CA LYS A 91 6.35 5.74 -8.98
C LYS A 91 7.04 5.64 -7.63
N ILE A 92 7.64 4.49 -7.29
CA ILE A 92 8.56 4.43 -6.16
C ILE A 92 9.82 5.17 -6.60
N GLN A 93 10.15 6.28 -5.96
CA GLN A 93 11.33 7.09 -6.31
C GLN A 93 12.65 6.34 -6.09
N ASN A 94 12.63 5.23 -5.35
CA ASN A 94 13.83 4.46 -5.00
C ASN A 94 14.31 3.50 -6.11
N TYR A 95 13.91 3.70 -7.37
CA TYR A 95 14.31 2.85 -8.50
C TYR A 95 15.47 3.44 -9.34
N GLU A 96 15.91 4.67 -9.06
CA GLU A 96 16.79 5.46 -9.93
C GLU A 96 18.24 5.62 -9.43
N GLN A 97 18.85 4.58 -8.86
CA GLN A 97 20.31 4.51 -8.77
C GLN A 97 20.79 3.16 -9.30
N ARG A 98 20.99 3.11 -10.61
CA ARG A 98 21.67 2.04 -11.32
C ARG A 98 22.87 2.62 -12.06
#